data_AF-K2EEF8-F1
#
_entry.id   AF-K2EEF8-F1
#
_cell.length_a   1.000
_cell.length_b   1.000
_cell.length_c   1.000
_cell.angle_alpha   90.00
_cell.angle_beta   90.00
_cell.angle_gamma   90.00
#
_symmetry.space_group_name_H-M   'P 1'
#
loop_
_entity.id
_entity.type
_entity.pdbx_description
1 polymer ?
#
loop_
_entity_poly.entity_id
_entity_poly.type
_entity_poly.pdbx_seq_one_letter_code
_entity_poly.pdbx_strand_id
1 'polypeptide(L)' 'MEGKAVKDPQIMLDLIAALKPEELAGFRLRRDKKIVELQVKIGKRPAMRIEKE' A
#
# COMPACT_ATOMS: atom_id res chain seq x y z
N MET A 1 13.48 7.83 -3.47
CA MET A 1 12.72 8.79 -2.64
C MET A 1 12.18 8.04 -1.44
N GLU A 2 12.62 8.44 -0.26
CA GLU A 2 12.24 7.90 1.04
C GLU A 2 10.73 8.05 1.27
N GLY A 3 10.12 7.00 1.84
CA GLY A 3 8.67 6.87 2.03
C GLY A 3 7.99 8.16 2.49
N LYS A 4 7.04 8.64 1.67
CA LYS A 4 6.19 9.78 2.02
C LYS A 4 5.39 9.44 3.28
N ALA A 5 5.36 10.37 4.23
CA ALA A 5 4.49 10.24 5.40
C ALA A 5 3.03 10.21 4.93
N VAL A 6 2.40 9.04 5.02
CA VAL A 6 1.01 8.83 4.65
C VAL A 6 0.13 9.44 5.74
N LYS A 7 -0.41 10.64 5.47
CA LYS A 7 -1.38 11.32 6.33
C LYS A 7 -2.80 11.32 5.75
N ASP A 8 -2.93 10.91 4.49
CA ASP A 8 -4.16 10.90 3.72
C ASP A 8 -4.34 9.52 3.08
N PRO A 9 -5.52 8.89 3.20
CA PRO A 9 -5.79 7.56 2.64
C PRO A 9 -5.75 7.54 1.10
N GLN A 10 -6.08 8.62 0.39
CA GLN A 10 -5.96 8.68 -1.07
C GLN A 10 -4.49 8.64 -1.49
N ILE A 11 -3.65 9.44 -0.84
CA ILE A 11 -2.19 9.42 -1.08
C ILE A 11 -1.63 8.01 -0.83
N MET A 12 -2.13 7.30 0.19
CA MET A 12 -1.75 5.91 0.43
C MET A 12 -2.06 5.00 -0.76
N LEU A 13 -3.29 5.08 -1.27
CA LEU A 13 -3.75 4.26 -2.39
C LEU A 13 -2.95 4.57 -3.65
N ASP A 14 -2.65 5.84 -3.92
CA ASP A 14 -1.81 6.25 -5.05
C ASP A 14 -0.37 5.69 -4.95
N LEU A 15 0.20 5.69 -3.74
CA LEU A 15 1.52 5.12 -3.50
C LEU A 15 1.53 3.61 -3.71
N ILE A 16 0.52 2.88 -3.21
CA ILE A 16 0.38 1.43 -3.43
C ILE A 16 0.13 1.13 -4.91
N ALA A 17 -0.69 1.96 -5.56
CA ALA A 17 -0.99 1.88 -6.98
C ALA A 17 0.26 1.98 -7.86
N ALA A 18 1.25 2.78 -7.46
CA ALA A 18 2.52 2.92 -8.18
C ALA A 18 3.47 1.71 -8.02
N LEU A 19 3.20 0.79 -7.09
CA LEU A 19 4.01 -0.41 -6.89
C LEU A 19 3.68 -1.49 -7.91
N LYS A 20 4.67 -2.32 -8.25
CA LYS A 20 4.47 -3.45 -9.15
C LYS A 20 3.78 -4.59 -8.39
N PRO A 21 2.75 -5.23 -9.00
CA PRO A 21 2.17 -6.43 -8.43
C PRO A 21 3.22 -7.54 -8.26
N GLU A 22 3.00 -8.37 -7.24
CA GLU A 22 3.82 -9.53 -6.88
C GLU A 22 5.22 -9.19 -6.31
N GLU A 23 5.58 -7.91 -6.25
CA GLU A 23 6.80 -7.41 -5.62
C GLU A 23 6.64 -7.28 -4.09
N LEU A 24 7.75 -7.47 -3.35
CA LEU A 24 7.82 -7.18 -1.93
C LEU A 24 8.13 -5.68 -1.73
N ALA A 25 7.21 -4.97 -1.08
CA ALA A 25 7.38 -3.57 -0.74
C ALA A 25 7.62 -3.38 0.76
N GLY A 26 8.53 -2.47 1.11
CA GLY A 26 8.82 -2.11 2.50
C GLY A 26 7.81 -1.13 3.06
N PHE A 27 7.22 -1.45 4.21
CA PHE A 27 6.32 -0.59 4.97
C PHE A 27 6.88 -0.31 6.35
N ARG A 28 6.85 0.96 6.77
CA ARG A 28 7.10 1.38 8.14
C ARG A 28 5.77 1.71 8.80
N LEU A 29 5.36 0.89 9.76
CA LEU A 29 4.13 1.05 10.51
C LEU A 29 4.44 1.51 11.93
N ARG A 30 3.57 2.34 12.49
CA ARG A 30 3.60 2.66 13.91
C ARG A 30 2.56 1.81 14.63
N ARG A 31 3.02 0.90 15.49
CA ARG A 31 2.15 0.11 16.39
C ARG A 31 2.43 0.57 17.81
N ASP A 32 1.42 1.18 18.43
CA ASP A 32 1.56 1.90 19.71
C ASP A 32 2.64 3.00 19.64
N LYS A 33 3.70 2.83 20.44
CA LYS A 33 4.88 3.71 20.48
C LYS A 33 6.08 3.14 19.71
N LYS A 34 5.93 2.01 19.02
CA LYS A 34 7.01 1.34 18.29
C LYS A 34 6.84 1.51 16.78
N ILE A 35 7.96 1.70 16.10
CA ILE A 35 8.03 1.58 14.64
C ILE A 35 8.35 0.12 14.30
N VAL A 36 7.61 -0.44 13.36
CA VAL A 36 7.78 -1.81 12.86
C VAL A 36 7.99 -1.72 11.35
N GLU A 37 9.05 -2.35 10.87
CA GLU A 37 9.34 -2.46 9.44
C GLU A 37 8.88 -3.83 8.95
N LEU A 38 8.10 -3.85 7.87
CA LEU A 38 7.54 -5.08 7.29
C LEU A 38 7.80 -5.10 5.79
N GLN A 39 8.07 -6.29 5.26
CA GLN A 39 8.01 -6.55 3.82
C GLN A 39 6.65 -7.16 3.49
N VAL A 40 5.89 -6.49 2.62
CA VAL A 40 4.54 -6.91 2.23
C VAL A 40 4.52 -7.22 0.75
N LYS A 41 3.97 -8.38 0.36
CA LYS A 41 3.77 -8.71 -1.05
C LYS A 41 2.55 -7.97 -1.60
N ILE A 42 2.75 -7.20 -2.67
CA ILE A 42 1.66 -6.44 -3.29
C ILE A 42 0.82 -7.37 -4.17
N GLY A 43 -0.49 -7.41 -3.91
CA GLY A 43 -1.45 -8.16 -4.72
C GLY A 43 -1.77 -7.47 -6.05
N LYS A 44 -2.41 -8.22 -6.97
CA LYS A 44 -2.95 -7.64 -8.21
C LYS A 44 -4.20 -6.82 -7.88
N ARG A 45 -4.41 -5.70 -8.57
CA ARG A 45 -5.65 -4.94 -8.41
C ARG A 45 -6.81 -5.78 -8.97
N PRO A 46 -7.90 -5.98 -8.21
CA PRO A 46 -9.06 -6.68 -8.72
C PRO A 46 -9.64 -5.89 -9.90
N ALA A 47 -10.08 -6.60 -10.94
CA ALA A 47 -10.89 -5.98 -11.97
C ALA A 47 -12.16 -5.43 -11.33
N MET A 48 -12.50 -4.17 -11.62
CA MET A 48 -13.73 -3.54 -11.14
C MET A 48 -14.88 -4.36 -11.71
N ARG A 49 -15.54 -5.17 -10.87
CA ARG A 49 -16.76 -5.85 -11.28
C ARG A 49 -17.81 -4.75 -11.39
N ILE A 50 -18.14 -4.36 -12.62
CA ILE A 50 -19.38 -3.66 -12.88
C ILE A 50 -20.45 -4.70 -12.53
N GLU A 51 -21.08 -4.55 -11.39
CA GLU A 51 -22.27 -5.32 -11.04
C GLU A 51 -23.29 -5.02 -12.15
N LYS A 52 -23.44 -5.97 -13.07
CA LYS A 52 -24.52 -5.93 -14.05
C LYS A 52 -25.78 -6.29 -13.29
N GLU A 53 -26.61 -5.27 -13.03
CA GLU A 53 -28.03 -5.44 -12.72
C GLU A 53 -28.76 -6.19 -13.85
#